data_AF-A0A3M1V3U5-F1
#
_entry.id   AF-A0A3M1V3U5-F1
#
_cell.length_a   1.000
_cell.length_b   1.000
_cell.length_c   1.000
_cell.angle_alpha   90.00
_cell.angle_beta   90.00
_cell.angle_gamma   90.00
#
_symmetry.space_group_name_H-M   'P 1'
#
loop_
_entity.id
_entity.type
_entity.pdbx_description
1 polymer ?
#
loop_
_entity_poly.entity_id
_entity_poly.type
_entity_poly.pdbx_seq_one_letter_code
_entity_poly.pdbx_strand_id
1 'polypeptide(L)' 'MESRSAAAQRGRAERSVHASAIQGTYYRVREGDTLYSIAWRRNIDFRSLARWNGIRPPYVIH' A
#
# COMPACT_ATOMS: atom_id res chain seq x y z
N MET A 1 43.57 20.97 -29.46
CA MET A 1 43.55 19.52 -29.21
C MET A 1 44.36 19.34 -27.93
N GLU A 2 43.83 18.97 -26.77
CA GLU A 2 42.74 18.04 -26.46
C GLU A 2 42.02 18.48 -25.18
N SER A 3 40.70 18.37 -25.22
CA SER A 3 39.77 18.67 -24.14
C SER A 3 39.86 17.60 -23.05
N ARG A 4 40.14 17.98 -21.80
CA ARG A 4 39.99 17.07 -20.65
C ARG A 4 38.52 16.97 -20.25
N SER A 5 37.86 16.02 -20.89
CA SER A 5 37.07 14.97 -20.23
C SER A 5 36.18 15.39 -19.06
N ALA A 6 35.07 16.04 -19.40
CA ALA A 6 33.84 15.84 -18.65
C ALA A 6 33.28 14.43 -18.93
N ALA A 7 32.52 13.90 -17.99
CA ALA A 7 31.67 12.70 -18.08
C ALA A 7 32.33 11.33 -17.84
N ALA A 8 32.37 10.95 -16.57
CA ALA A 8 32.24 9.55 -16.16
C ALA A 8 31.29 9.44 -14.95
N GLN A 9 30.12 10.08 -15.04
CA GLN A 9 28.93 9.68 -14.28
C GLN A 9 28.37 8.41 -14.95
N ARG A 10 29.04 7.28 -14.74
CA ARG A 10 28.64 5.97 -15.28
C ARG A 10 28.61 4.92 -14.17
N GLY A 11 27.78 5.18 -13.16
CA GLY A 11 27.47 4.20 -12.14
C GLY A 11 26.34 4.70 -11.26
N ARG A 12 25.30 3.87 -11.08
CA ARG A 12 24.07 4.08 -10.29
C ARG A 12 22.81 4.53 -11.05
N ALA A 13 22.75 4.33 -12.36
CA ALA A 13 21.47 4.23 -13.07
C ALA A 13 20.92 2.79 -13.04
N GLU A 14 21.09 2.09 -11.93
CA GLU A 14 20.62 0.71 -11.78
C GLU A 14 19.62 0.62 -10.63
N ARG A 15 18.38 0.36 -11.03
CA ARG A 15 17.36 -0.32 -10.24
C ARG A 15 16.94 0.39 -8.96
N SER A 16 15.94 1.25 -9.11
CA SER A 16 14.64 0.89 -8.56
C SER A 16 13.59 1.49 -9.47
N VAL A 17 13.09 0.63 -10.35
CA VAL A 17 11.80 0.75 -11.04
C VAL A 17 10.87 1.55 -10.14
N HIS A 18 10.20 2.56 -10.70
CA HIS A 18 9.11 3.25 -10.03
C HIS A 18 8.30 2.22 -9.24
N ALA A 19 8.55 2.14 -7.93
CA ALA A 19 7.59 1.61 -7.01
C ALA A 19 6.53 2.69 -7.06
N SER A 20 5.67 2.63 -8.08
CA SER A 20 4.35 3.22 -8.07
C SER A 20 3.77 2.66 -6.80
N ALA A 21 3.98 3.39 -5.71
CA ALA A 21 3.60 2.97 -4.38
C ALA A 21 2.15 2.59 -4.56
N ILE A 22 1.84 1.30 -4.45
CA ILE A 22 0.48 0.82 -4.58
C ILE A 22 -0.24 1.61 -3.50
N GLN A 23 -0.99 2.63 -3.92
CA GLN A 23 -1.67 3.55 -3.01
C GLN A 23 -2.84 2.75 -2.45
N GLY A 24 -2.53 1.88 -1.50
CA GLY A 24 -3.52 1.17 -0.71
C GLY A 24 -4.41 2.22 -0.08
N THR A 25 -5.71 2.12 -0.31
CA THR A 25 -6.63 3.00 0.41
C THR A 25 -6.76 2.47 1.83
N TYR A 26 -6.06 3.10 2.77
CA TYR A 26 -6.15 2.77 4.18
C TYR A 26 -7.36 3.46 4.82
N TYR A 27 -8.07 2.75 5.68
CA TYR A 27 -9.15 3.31 6.50
C TYR A 27 -8.82 3.06 7.97
N ARG A 28 -8.77 4.13 8.76
CA ARG A 28 -8.64 4.02 10.22
C ARG A 28 -10.03 3.84 10.81
N VAL A 29 -10.21 2.71 11.49
CA VAL A 29 -11.44 2.38 12.23
C VAL A 29 -11.69 3.45 13.29
N ARG A 30 -12.96 3.82 13.47
CA ARG A 30 -13.42 4.73 14.53
C ARG A 30 -14.39 4.00 15.45
N GLU A 31 -14.59 4.50 16.67
CA GLU A 31 -15.57 3.91 17.58
C GLU A 31 -16.97 3.85 16.94
N GLY A 32 -17.61 2.69 17.05
CA GLY A 32 -18.91 2.42 16.41
C GLY A 32 -18.81 1.87 14.98
N ASP A 33 -17.64 1.87 14.35
CA ASP A 33 -17.44 1.15 13.09
C ASP A 33 -17.46 -0.36 13.32
N THR A 34 -17.97 -1.09 12.33
CA THR A 34 -17.89 -2.54 12.27
C THR A 34 -17.16 -2.96 11.01
N LEU A 35 -16.55 -4.14 11.02
CA LEU A 35 -15.93 -4.67 9.81
C LEU A 35 -16.96 -4.75 8.66
N TYR A 36 -18.21 -5.02 9.01
CA TYR A 36 -19.34 -5.03 8.07
C TYR A 36 -19.62 -3.65 7.47
N SER A 37 -19.73 -2.59 8.27
CA SER A 37 -20.03 -1.24 7.75
C SER A 37 -18.92 -0.71 6.84
N ILE A 38 -17.65 -0.99 7.16
CA ILE A 38 -16.49 -0.62 6.35
C ILE A 38 -16.49 -1.40 5.03
N ALA A 39 -16.71 -2.71 5.10
CA ALA A 39 -16.74 -3.58 3.93
C ALA A 39 -17.89 -3.22 2.98
N TRP A 40 -19.07 -2.95 3.53
CA TRP A 40 -20.25 -2.49 2.79
C TRP A 40 -19.98 -1.19 2.02
N ARG A 41 -19.40 -0.18 2.68
CA ARG A 41 -19.04 1.11 2.05
C ARG A 41 -18.02 0.98 0.93
N ARG A 42 -17.18 -0.06 0.99
CA ARG A 42 -16.14 -0.38 0.01
C ARG A 42 -16.61 -1.41 -1.04
N ASN A 43 -17.85 -1.87 -0.97
CA ASN A 43 -18.42 -2.92 -1.80
C ASN A 43 -17.56 -4.21 -1.83
N ILE A 44 -16.95 -4.55 -0.70
CA ILE A 44 -16.15 -5.75 -0.51
C ILE A 44 -16.83 -6.67 0.49
N ASP A 45 -16.61 -7.97 0.35
CA ASP A 45 -17.07 -8.94 1.33
C ASP A 45 -16.28 -8.81 2.63
N PHE A 46 -16.98 -8.75 3.77
CA PHE A 46 -16.36 -8.55 5.07
C PHE A 46 -15.44 -9.71 5.47
N ARG A 47 -15.71 -10.94 5.03
CA ARG A 47 -14.85 -12.11 5.30
C ARG A 47 -13.55 -12.01 4.51
N SER A 48 -13.64 -11.50 3.29
CA SER A 48 -12.47 -11.22 2.45
C SER A 48 -11.61 -10.11 3.06
N LEU A 49 -12.24 -9.01 3.50
CA LEU A 49 -11.57 -7.94 4.21
C LEU A 49 -10.93 -8.44 5.53
N ALA A 50 -11.63 -9.30 6.28
CA ALA A 50 -11.12 -9.95 7.49
C ALA A 50 -9.87 -10.75 7.18
N ARG A 51 -9.91 -11.59 6.14
CA ARG A 51 -8.79 -12.45 5.73
C ARG A 51 -7.57 -11.64 5.31
N TRP A 52 -7.76 -10.54 4.59
CA TRP A 52 -6.66 -9.64 4.21
C TRP A 52 -5.99 -8.98 5.41
N ASN A 53 -6.76 -8.66 6.46
CA ASN A 53 -6.26 -8.01 7.67
C ASN A 53 -6.00 -8.98 8.83
N GLY A 54 -6.13 -10.30 8.61
CA GLY A 54 -5.93 -11.32 9.66
C GLY A 54 -6.95 -11.27 10.81
N ILE A 55 -8.11 -10.63 10.60
CA ILE A 55 -9.14 -10.47 11.63
C ILE A 55 -9.94 -11.77 11.73
N ARG A 56 -10.03 -12.31 12.95
CA ARG A 56 -10.78 -13.54 13.26
C ARG A 56 -12.18 -13.22 13.81
N PRO A 57 -13.14 -14.15 13.72
CA PRO A 57 -14.40 -14.05 14.47
C PRO A 57 -14.09 -13.77 15.96
N PRO A 58 -14.81 -12.87 16.64
CA PRO A 58 -16.08 -12.22 16.28
C PRO A 58 -15.99 -10.96 15.38
N TYR A 59 -14.88 -10.78 14.63
CA TYR A 59 -14.64 -9.64 13.74
C TYR A 59 -14.53 -8.29 14.46
N VAL A 60 -13.98 -8.32 15.68
CA VAL A 60 -13.74 -7.13 16.49
C VAL A 60 -12.58 -6.34 15.90
N ILE A 61 -12.79 -5.04 15.79
CA ILE A 61 -11.83 -4.03 15.35
C ILE A 61 -11.79 -2.95 16.44
N HIS A 62 -10.58 -2.50 16.81
CA HIS A 62 -10.33 -1.49 17.84
C HIS A 62 -9.77 -0.21 17.22
#